data_AF-A0A379JHS4-F1
#
_entry.id   AF-A0A379JHS4-F1
#
_cell.length_a   1.000
_cell.length_b   1.000
_cell.length_c   1.000
_cell.angle_alpha   90.00
_cell.angle_beta   90.00
_cell.angle_gamma   90.00
#
_symmetry.space_group_name_H-M   'P 1'
#
loop_
_entity.id
_entity.type
_entity.pdbx_description
1 polymer ?
#
loop_
_entity_poly.entity_id
_entity_poly.type
_entity_poly.pdbx_seq_one_letter_code
_entity_poly.pdbx_strand_id
1 'polypeptide(L)'
;MEGFPLAEVSAILGILVPALAFLWEFVVVGRKRLGYRVQMDTPVTGEVESAFPGLLTQLRPRPDGSLADLSIVLLRVENDGATTIDQHDYRVHDGVAAGLSVIFERRRVVGYAVTELSDRDLGRSLTGTSGIAIREDTERDFGVLDLPRVPLNRGDHYKLLTILRRTGGTDDYPAPRLEGRLKNGRVHENRSRTRPSPWGVALILFLVSVIAVQLTIAVTQPRAAPLDCASGRLTLTGSTALAPAIQAAATAYEKVCPDADFTADFRGSEVGLQTLNAAGSAAADNASPAMVAVSDGEKGDGYPRLLPRPVAFSLFTLVVHPDTGVADLSRANIRALYEGSITNWSELGGRDLPVRIVGRNRGSGTRQTFENQLLDGAWHPDANSTDCRTIGNPAASGPVRCERLSTAEVLTTVAALPGALGYAELGAAVPRRDVTLVRIDGHAAELRTATHGAYPFWNTEFAYTYGDPAAESLTASFLRYLTTQLGRDILRAHGNIPCDELDNPVRCRPTG
;
A
#
# COMPACT_ATOMS: atom_id res chain seq x y z
N MET A 1 3.46 28.80 -4.98
CA MET A 1 2.69 28.18 -6.08
C MET A 1 2.03 26.93 -5.51
N GLU A 2 1.08 27.12 -4.60
CA GLU A 2 0.31 26.03 -3.99
C GLU A 2 -1.01 25.93 -4.76
N GLY A 3 -1.32 24.73 -5.28
CA GLY A 3 -2.60 24.47 -5.94
C GLY A 3 -2.55 23.96 -7.38
N PHE A 4 -1.38 23.76 -8.00
CA PHE A 4 -1.35 23.09 -9.32
C PHE A 4 -1.31 21.56 -9.13
N PRO A 5 -2.28 20.79 -9.66
CA PRO A 5 -2.39 19.34 -9.50
C PRO A 5 -1.35 18.59 -10.37
N LEU A 6 -0.08 18.71 -10.00
CA LEU A 6 1.05 18.15 -10.77
C LEU A 6 0.99 16.62 -10.88
N ALA A 7 0.50 15.94 -9.85
CA ALA A 7 0.41 14.48 -9.82
C ALA A 7 -0.65 13.97 -10.81
N GLU A 8 -1.81 14.62 -10.83
CA GLU A 8 -2.93 14.31 -11.71
C GLU A 8 -2.59 14.65 -13.16
N VAL A 9 -2.00 15.83 -13.40
CA VAL A 9 -1.57 16.26 -14.74
C VAL A 9 -0.49 15.33 -15.30
N SER A 10 0.51 14.94 -14.50
CA SER A 10 1.57 14.03 -14.95
C SER A 10 1.05 12.62 -15.21
N ALA A 11 0.10 12.11 -14.40
CA ALA A 11 -0.55 10.83 -14.64
C ALA A 11 -1.35 10.83 -15.96
N ILE A 12 -2.14 11.89 -16.20
CA ILE A 12 -2.91 12.04 -17.45
C ILE A 12 -1.99 12.09 -18.66
N LEU A 13 -0.91 12.89 -18.59
CA LEU A 13 0.07 12.98 -19.68
C LEU A 13 0.79 11.64 -19.93
N GLY A 14 1.10 10.89 -18.86
CA GLY A 14 1.71 9.56 -18.94
C GLY A 14 0.87 8.53 -19.70
N ILE A 15 -0.46 8.70 -19.75
CA ILE A 15 -1.38 7.81 -20.49
C ILE A 15 -1.67 8.37 -21.89
N LEU A 16 -1.95 9.66 -21.97
CA LEU A 16 -2.44 10.31 -23.19
C LEU A 16 -1.36 10.38 -24.28
N VAL A 17 -0.10 10.66 -23.92
CA VAL A 17 0.99 10.78 -24.90
C VAL A 17 1.31 9.43 -25.57
N PRO A 18 1.50 8.30 -24.85
CA PRO A 18 1.64 7.00 -25.48
C PRO A 18 0.43 6.57 -26.31
N ALA A 19 -0.79 6.84 -25.84
CA ALA A 19 -2.01 6.51 -26.57
C ALA A 19 -2.11 7.26 -27.90
N LEU A 20 -1.78 8.56 -27.91
CA LEU A 20 -1.72 9.37 -29.12
C LEU A 20 -0.58 8.93 -30.05
N ALA A 21 0.59 8.60 -29.52
CA ALA A 21 1.71 8.06 -30.30
C ALA A 21 1.34 6.74 -30.99
N PHE A 22 0.68 5.84 -30.26
CA PHE A 22 0.17 4.58 -30.78
C PHE A 22 -0.92 4.79 -31.85
N LEU A 23 -1.90 5.66 -31.59
CA LEU A 23 -2.95 5.99 -32.55
C LEU A 23 -2.38 6.64 -33.81
N TRP A 24 -1.38 7.52 -33.67
CA TRP A 24 -0.70 8.11 -34.82
C TRP A 24 0.02 7.05 -35.66
N GLU A 25 0.76 6.15 -35.03
CA GLU A 25 1.45 5.07 -35.74
C GLU A 25 0.47 4.09 -36.42
N PHE A 26 -0.63 3.75 -35.76
CA PHE A 26 -1.60 2.77 -36.26
C PHE A 26 -2.59 3.36 -37.28
N VAL A 27 -3.16 4.54 -37.00
CA VAL A 27 -4.24 5.15 -37.80
C VAL A 27 -3.70 6.03 -38.92
N VAL A 28 -2.63 6.80 -38.68
CA VAL A 28 -2.09 7.77 -39.66
C VAL A 28 -0.93 7.18 -40.47
N VAL A 29 -0.11 6.32 -39.85
CA VAL A 29 1.09 5.72 -40.45
C VAL A 29 0.87 4.29 -40.97
N GLY A 30 -0.36 3.73 -40.88
CA GLY A 30 -0.80 2.46 -41.49
C GLY A 30 -0.81 2.43 -43.03
N ARG A 31 0.24 2.96 -43.65
CA ARG A 31 0.45 3.06 -45.09
C ARG A 31 0.74 1.68 -45.67
N LYS A 32 0.23 1.47 -46.89
CA LYS A 32 0.58 0.34 -47.74
C LYS A 32 2.09 0.36 -47.99
N ARG A 33 2.80 -0.66 -47.50
CA ARG A 33 4.24 -0.78 -47.66
C ARG A 33 4.53 -2.12 -48.33
N LEU A 34 5.25 -2.05 -49.43
CA LEU A 34 5.72 -3.23 -50.14
C LEU A 34 7.23 -3.24 -50.01
N GLY A 35 7.72 -4.21 -49.26
CA GLY A 35 9.12 -4.47 -49.03
C GLY A 35 9.65 -5.46 -50.05
N TYR A 36 10.91 -5.32 -50.44
CA TYR A 36 11.61 -6.38 -51.15
C TYR A 36 13.01 -6.60 -50.60
N ARG A 37 13.48 -7.83 -50.70
CA ARG A 37 14.83 -8.21 -50.30
C ARG A 37 15.43 -9.19 -51.30
N VAL A 38 16.64 -8.88 -51.75
CA VAL A 38 17.47 -9.81 -52.52
C VAL A 38 18.02 -10.84 -51.53
N GLN A 39 17.58 -12.08 -51.65
CA GLN A 39 18.02 -13.20 -50.80
C GLN A 39 19.24 -13.91 -51.37
N MET A 40 19.36 -13.93 -52.69
CA MET A 40 20.48 -14.53 -53.42
C MET A 40 20.72 -13.71 -54.69
N ASP A 41 21.98 -13.43 -55.01
CA ASP A 41 22.44 -12.89 -56.29
C ASP A 41 23.81 -13.52 -56.54
N THR A 42 23.88 -14.55 -57.38
CA THR A 42 25.09 -15.38 -57.49
C THR A 42 25.32 -15.80 -58.94
N PRO A 43 26.56 -15.65 -59.47
CA PRO A 43 26.91 -16.17 -60.80
C PRO A 43 26.87 -17.70 -60.80
N VAL A 44 26.37 -18.28 -61.89
CA VAL A 44 26.36 -19.72 -62.11
C VAL A 44 27.67 -20.09 -62.80
N THR A 45 28.69 -20.39 -62.02
CA THR A 45 29.94 -20.97 -62.52
C THR A 45 29.81 -22.48 -62.47
N GLY A 46 29.80 -23.13 -63.65
CA GLY A 46 29.98 -24.57 -63.90
C GLY A 46 29.47 -25.57 -62.85
N GLU A 47 28.43 -26.31 -63.21
CA GLU A 47 27.79 -27.44 -62.48
C GLU A 47 26.66 -27.08 -61.50
N VAL A 48 25.44 -26.90 -62.03
CA VAL A 48 24.20 -26.92 -61.24
C VAL A 48 23.20 -27.89 -61.90
N GLU A 49 23.57 -29.17 -61.94
CA GLU A 49 22.62 -30.26 -62.31
C GLU A 49 21.84 -30.80 -61.09
N SER A 50 22.21 -30.44 -59.85
CA SER A 50 21.69 -31.11 -58.65
C SER A 50 20.80 -30.29 -57.71
N ALA A 51 20.63 -28.98 -57.91
CA ALA A 51 19.90 -28.14 -56.94
C ALA A 51 18.39 -28.00 -57.21
N PHE A 52 17.89 -28.28 -58.42
CA PHE A 52 16.48 -28.06 -58.77
C PHE A 52 15.91 -29.10 -59.76
N PRO A 53 15.59 -30.33 -59.31
CA PRO A 53 14.97 -31.33 -60.18
C PRO A 53 13.57 -30.87 -60.62
N GLY A 54 13.37 -30.65 -61.93
CA GLY A 54 12.07 -30.34 -62.53
C GLY A 54 11.78 -28.87 -62.87
N LEU A 55 12.62 -27.92 -62.45
CA LEU A 55 12.48 -26.49 -62.79
C LEU A 55 13.03 -26.15 -64.18
N LEU A 56 14.09 -26.83 -64.60
CA LEU A 56 14.70 -26.65 -65.93
C LEU A 56 13.81 -27.18 -67.07
N THR A 57 12.91 -28.12 -66.80
CA THR A 57 11.97 -28.70 -67.79
C THR A 57 10.89 -27.72 -68.27
N GLN A 58 10.66 -26.62 -67.56
CA GLN A 58 9.73 -25.57 -68.00
C GLN A 58 10.40 -24.47 -68.83
N LEU A 59 11.73 -24.49 -68.97
CA LEU A 59 12.49 -23.55 -69.79
C LEU A 59 12.64 -24.12 -71.20
N ARG A 60 12.16 -23.40 -72.22
CA ARG A 60 12.48 -23.69 -73.63
C ARG A 60 13.74 -22.90 -74.02
N PRO A 61 14.91 -23.53 -74.20
CA PRO A 61 16.10 -22.82 -74.66
C PRO A 61 16.01 -22.58 -76.18
N ARG A 62 16.46 -21.41 -76.66
CA ARG A 62 16.79 -21.21 -78.08
C ARG A 62 18.14 -21.89 -78.40
N PRO A 63 18.36 -22.46 -79.61
CA PRO A 63 19.46 -23.40 -79.89
C PRO A 63 20.90 -22.86 -79.97
N ASP A 64 21.23 -21.67 -79.46
CA ASP A 64 22.39 -20.92 -79.96
C ASP A 64 23.18 -20.15 -78.87
N GLY A 65 23.39 -20.70 -77.66
CA GLY A 65 24.17 -19.97 -76.63
C GLY A 65 24.88 -20.86 -75.60
N SER A 66 26.19 -20.67 -75.47
CA SER A 66 27.03 -21.27 -74.42
C SER A 66 26.52 -20.91 -73.02
N LEU A 67 26.58 -21.86 -72.08
CA LEU A 67 26.16 -21.69 -70.67
C LEU A 67 27.13 -20.86 -69.81
N ALA A 68 28.25 -20.39 -70.38
CA ALA A 68 29.09 -19.40 -69.73
C ALA A 68 28.30 -18.08 -69.69
N ASP A 69 28.15 -17.49 -68.49
CA ASP A 69 27.54 -16.18 -68.22
C ASP A 69 26.11 -16.11 -67.67
N LEU A 70 25.65 -17.16 -66.97
CA LEU A 70 24.41 -17.11 -66.21
C LEU A 70 24.61 -16.57 -64.77
N SER A 71 23.62 -15.89 -64.23
CA SER A 71 23.51 -15.53 -62.80
C SER A 71 22.07 -15.74 -62.33
N ILE A 72 21.91 -16.13 -61.07
CA ILE A 72 20.60 -16.40 -60.47
C ILE A 72 20.34 -15.39 -59.36
N VAL A 73 19.15 -14.78 -59.38
CA VAL A 73 18.66 -13.87 -58.34
C VAL A 73 17.41 -14.45 -57.68
N LEU A 74 17.40 -14.55 -56.35
CA LEU A 74 16.20 -14.84 -55.56
C LEU A 74 15.72 -13.56 -54.88
N LEU A 75 14.57 -13.05 -55.32
CA LEU A 75 13.93 -11.86 -54.79
C LEU A 75 12.71 -12.25 -53.95
N ARG A 76 12.67 -11.82 -52.70
CA ARG A 76 11.46 -11.89 -51.86
C ARG A 76 10.74 -10.55 -51.93
N VAL A 77 9.46 -10.57 -52.31
CA VAL A 77 8.56 -9.41 -52.28
C VAL A 77 7.51 -9.67 -51.21
N GLU A 78 7.27 -8.71 -50.32
CA GLU A 78 6.37 -8.86 -49.18
C GLU A 78 5.59 -7.58 -48.84
N ASN A 79 4.40 -7.73 -48.26
CA ASN A 79 3.68 -6.64 -47.62
C ASN A 79 4.10 -6.53 -46.15
N ASP A 80 5.04 -5.63 -45.87
CA ASP A 80 5.51 -5.28 -44.52
C ASP A 80 4.73 -4.11 -43.90
N GLY A 81 3.62 -3.70 -44.54
CA GLY A 81 2.70 -2.67 -44.07
C GLY A 81 1.67 -3.20 -43.07
N ALA A 82 0.87 -2.28 -42.52
CA ALA A 82 -0.22 -2.62 -41.60
C ALA A 82 -1.54 -2.95 -42.31
N THR A 83 -1.66 -2.66 -43.60
CA THR A 83 -2.89 -2.76 -44.39
C THR A 83 -2.72 -3.66 -45.62
N THR A 84 -3.81 -4.27 -46.10
CA THR A 84 -3.83 -5.06 -47.33
C THR A 84 -3.55 -4.19 -48.56
N ILE A 85 -2.82 -4.76 -49.52
CA ILE A 85 -2.54 -4.17 -50.83
C ILE A 85 -3.38 -4.91 -51.86
N ASP A 86 -4.27 -4.21 -52.56
CA ASP A 86 -5.12 -4.75 -53.61
C ASP A 86 -4.57 -4.43 -55.00
N GLN A 87 -5.11 -5.10 -56.02
CA GLN A 87 -4.70 -4.88 -57.43
C GLN A 87 -4.86 -3.42 -57.88
N HIS A 88 -5.81 -2.68 -57.32
CA HIS A 88 -6.10 -1.29 -57.65
C HIS A 88 -5.15 -0.28 -57.00
N ASP A 89 -4.31 -0.72 -56.06
CA ASP A 89 -3.37 0.14 -55.34
C ASP A 89 -2.08 0.40 -56.11
N TYR A 90 -1.71 -0.50 -57.01
CA TYR A 90 -0.56 -0.32 -57.88
C TYR A 90 -0.83 0.82 -58.85
N ARG A 91 0.04 1.84 -58.85
CA ARG A 91 0.01 2.93 -59.82
C ARG A 91 0.77 2.49 -61.07
N VAL A 92 0.08 2.54 -62.19
CA VAL A 92 0.60 2.11 -63.49
C VAL A 92 0.92 3.35 -64.34
N HIS A 93 2.00 3.32 -65.10
CA HIS A 93 2.30 4.33 -66.14
C HIS A 93 1.67 3.91 -67.47
N ASP A 94 1.16 4.88 -68.23
CA ASP A 94 0.48 4.64 -69.51
C ASP A 94 1.34 3.77 -70.45
N GLY A 95 0.77 2.64 -70.88
CA GLY A 95 1.38 1.72 -71.86
C GLY A 95 2.04 0.44 -71.31
N VAL A 96 2.11 0.22 -69.98
CA VAL A 96 2.66 -1.03 -69.40
C VAL A 96 1.65 -1.62 -68.41
N ALA A 97 1.21 -2.87 -68.58
CA ALA A 97 0.22 -3.50 -67.68
C ALA A 97 0.78 -3.91 -66.29
N ALA A 98 2.06 -3.66 -66.04
CA ALA A 98 2.80 -4.11 -64.86
C ALA A 98 2.44 -3.32 -63.58
N GLY A 99 2.38 -4.01 -62.44
CA GLY A 99 2.26 -3.41 -61.12
C GLY A 99 3.60 -3.00 -60.52
N LEU A 100 4.65 -3.79 -60.77
CA LEU A 100 6.03 -3.56 -60.33
C LEU A 100 7.00 -3.95 -61.47
N SER A 101 8.21 -3.43 -61.46
CA SER A 101 9.26 -3.79 -62.43
C SER A 101 10.56 -4.06 -61.69
N VAL A 102 11.14 -5.25 -61.86
CA VAL A 102 12.48 -5.56 -61.37
C VAL A 102 13.49 -5.21 -62.45
N ILE A 103 14.40 -4.30 -62.16
CA ILE A 103 15.44 -3.84 -63.06
C ILE A 103 16.75 -4.54 -62.72
N PHE A 104 17.34 -5.17 -63.73
CA PHE A 104 18.62 -5.84 -63.68
C PHE A 104 19.61 -5.10 -64.58
N GLU A 105 20.49 -4.31 -63.97
CA GLU A 105 21.52 -3.57 -64.71
C GLU A 105 22.61 -4.53 -65.25
N ARG A 106 23.01 -4.36 -66.52
CA ARG A 106 24.03 -5.19 -67.22
C ARG A 106 23.72 -6.69 -67.26
N ARG A 107 22.44 -7.04 -67.19
CA ARG A 107 21.95 -8.42 -67.08
C ARG A 107 20.62 -8.56 -67.82
N ARG A 108 20.54 -9.51 -68.76
CA ARG A 108 19.32 -9.83 -69.53
C ARG A 108 18.54 -10.94 -68.85
N VAL A 109 17.21 -10.84 -68.80
CA VAL A 109 16.38 -11.88 -68.17
C VAL A 109 16.18 -13.04 -69.15
N VAL A 110 16.68 -14.22 -68.79
CA VAL A 110 16.55 -15.46 -69.58
C VAL A 110 15.29 -16.22 -69.21
N GLY A 111 14.93 -16.19 -67.93
CA GLY A 111 13.75 -16.87 -67.41
C GLY A 111 13.49 -16.50 -65.96
N TYR A 112 12.32 -16.88 -65.46
CA TYR A 112 11.95 -16.68 -64.07
C TYR A 112 11.07 -17.85 -63.58
N ALA A 113 11.02 -18.05 -62.28
CA ALA A 113 10.14 -18.98 -61.61
C ALA A 113 9.68 -18.41 -60.26
N VAL A 114 8.41 -18.64 -59.92
CA VAL A 114 7.90 -18.39 -58.57
C VAL A 114 8.24 -19.60 -57.73
N THR A 115 9.09 -19.42 -56.72
CA THR A 115 9.63 -20.53 -55.91
C THR A 115 8.92 -20.72 -54.58
N GLU A 116 8.29 -19.68 -54.06
CA GLU A 116 7.56 -19.72 -52.80
C GLU A 116 6.40 -18.71 -52.83
N LEU A 117 5.28 -19.10 -52.26
CA LEU A 117 4.10 -18.27 -52.03
C LEU A 117 3.72 -18.41 -50.55
N SER A 118 3.48 -17.32 -49.85
CA SER A 118 2.93 -17.36 -48.48
C SER A 118 1.50 -17.90 -48.47
N ASP A 119 0.73 -17.60 -49.52
CA ASP A 119 -0.64 -18.06 -49.73
C ASP A 119 -0.78 -18.62 -51.16
N ARG A 120 -1.47 -19.76 -51.28
CA ARG A 120 -1.69 -20.45 -52.56
C ARG A 120 -2.52 -19.61 -53.54
N ASP A 121 -3.41 -18.75 -53.05
CA ASP A 121 -4.27 -17.93 -53.91
C ASP A 121 -3.48 -16.84 -54.66
N LEU A 122 -2.31 -16.44 -54.14
CA LEU A 122 -1.38 -15.54 -54.85
C LEU A 122 -0.94 -16.10 -56.21
N GLY A 123 -0.91 -17.43 -56.34
CA GLY A 123 -0.53 -18.12 -57.56
C GLY A 123 -1.40 -17.76 -58.77
N ARG A 124 -2.68 -17.42 -58.55
CA ARG A 124 -3.61 -17.01 -59.63
C ARG A 124 -3.17 -15.71 -60.30
N SER A 125 -2.57 -14.81 -59.53
CA SER A 125 -2.04 -13.53 -59.99
C SER A 125 -0.61 -13.61 -60.54
N LEU A 126 0.04 -14.78 -60.50
CA LEU A 126 1.44 -14.98 -60.88
C LEU A 126 1.64 -16.04 -61.99
N THR A 127 0.60 -16.32 -62.77
CA THR A 127 0.64 -17.26 -63.91
C THR A 127 1.23 -16.63 -65.18
N GLY A 128 1.68 -17.43 -66.15
CA GLY A 128 2.27 -16.90 -67.41
C GLY A 128 1.35 -16.00 -68.24
N THR A 129 0.03 -16.05 -68.01
CA THR A 129 -0.98 -15.18 -68.66
C THR A 129 -1.37 -13.96 -67.82
N SER A 130 -0.80 -13.80 -66.62
CA SER A 130 -1.20 -12.77 -65.65
C SER A 130 -0.55 -11.39 -65.86
N GLY A 131 0.29 -11.24 -66.89
CA GLY A 131 0.97 -9.98 -67.21
C GLY A 131 2.42 -9.89 -66.72
N ILE A 132 3.06 -11.03 -66.41
CA ILE A 132 4.52 -11.06 -66.29
C ILE A 132 5.12 -10.91 -67.68
N ALA A 133 5.95 -9.90 -67.88
CA ALA A 133 6.61 -9.64 -69.14
C ALA A 133 8.12 -9.45 -68.94
N ILE A 134 8.89 -10.00 -69.87
CA ILE A 134 10.33 -9.72 -69.96
C ILE A 134 10.50 -8.62 -70.99
N ARG A 135 11.09 -7.50 -70.58
CA ARG A 135 11.49 -6.41 -71.46
C ARG A 135 12.99 -6.24 -71.41
N GLU A 136 13.56 -5.85 -72.53
CA GLU A 136 14.97 -5.53 -72.65
C GLU A 136 15.10 -4.10 -73.16
N ASP A 137 15.90 -3.29 -72.48
CA ASP A 137 16.32 -1.98 -72.97
C ASP A 137 17.72 -2.14 -73.55
N THR A 138 17.83 -2.19 -74.89
CA THR A 138 19.09 -2.37 -75.60
C THR A 138 19.97 -1.12 -75.54
N GLU A 139 19.40 0.07 -75.35
CA GLU A 139 20.15 1.33 -75.29
C GLU A 139 20.81 1.52 -73.91
N ARG A 140 20.13 1.11 -72.83
CA ARG A 140 20.63 1.26 -71.45
C ARG A 140 21.22 -0.01 -70.84
N ASP A 141 21.26 -1.10 -71.60
CA ASP A 141 21.75 -2.42 -71.19
C ASP A 141 21.07 -3.00 -69.94
N PHE A 142 19.74 -2.86 -69.85
CA PHE A 142 18.94 -3.36 -68.72
C PHE A 142 18.02 -4.51 -69.13
N GLY A 143 17.98 -5.56 -68.31
CA GLY A 143 16.89 -6.54 -68.30
C GLY A 143 15.81 -6.10 -67.32
N VAL A 144 14.55 -6.17 -67.73
CA VAL A 144 13.41 -5.80 -66.89
C VAL A 144 12.44 -6.97 -66.79
N LEU A 145 12.13 -7.38 -65.57
CA LEU A 145 11.06 -8.33 -65.27
C LEU A 145 9.86 -7.55 -64.71
N ASP A 146 8.85 -7.36 -65.54
CA ASP A 146 7.59 -6.75 -65.13
C ASP A 146 6.75 -7.76 -64.35
N LEU A 147 6.27 -7.36 -63.17
CA LEU A 147 5.44 -8.18 -62.31
C LEU A 147 4.01 -7.64 -62.31
N PRO A 148 3.00 -8.54 -62.26
CA PRO A 148 1.60 -8.16 -62.23
C PRO A 148 1.22 -7.53 -60.90
N ARG A 149 -0.01 -7.02 -60.84
CA ARG A 149 -0.59 -6.47 -59.62
C ARG A 149 -1.01 -7.64 -58.73
N VAL A 150 -0.20 -7.96 -57.73
CA VAL A 150 -0.47 -9.07 -56.81
C VAL A 150 -1.17 -8.53 -55.57
N PRO A 151 -2.39 -8.98 -55.22
CA PRO A 151 -2.99 -8.63 -53.95
C PRO A 151 -2.20 -9.30 -52.81
N LEU A 152 -1.85 -8.55 -51.76
CA LEU A 152 -1.05 -9.03 -50.63
C LEU A 152 -1.68 -8.57 -49.31
N ASN A 153 -2.11 -9.52 -48.47
CA ASN A 153 -2.49 -9.22 -47.10
C ASN A 153 -1.25 -8.88 -46.26
N ARG A 154 -1.47 -8.37 -45.05
CA ARG A 154 -0.38 -8.08 -44.12
C ARG A 154 0.44 -9.34 -43.86
N GLY A 155 1.74 -9.28 -44.15
CA GLY A 155 2.67 -10.39 -43.97
C GLY A 155 2.74 -11.37 -45.14
N ASP A 156 1.90 -11.21 -46.18
CA ASP A 156 2.00 -12.03 -47.39
C ASP A 156 3.29 -11.73 -48.14
N HIS A 157 3.89 -12.78 -48.70
CA HIS A 157 5.11 -12.71 -49.48
C HIS A 157 5.13 -13.72 -50.61
N TYR A 158 5.90 -13.43 -51.65
CA TYR A 158 6.27 -14.39 -52.69
C TYR A 158 7.75 -14.27 -53.04
N LYS A 159 8.33 -15.37 -53.51
CA LYS A 159 9.73 -15.42 -53.94
C LYS A 159 9.83 -15.69 -55.43
N LEU A 160 10.63 -14.88 -56.10
CA LEU A 160 10.94 -14.96 -57.52
C LEU A 160 12.39 -15.36 -57.69
N LEU A 161 12.61 -16.49 -58.34
CA LEU A 161 13.92 -16.91 -58.83
C LEU A 161 14.04 -16.46 -60.28
N THR A 162 14.97 -15.56 -60.57
CA THR A 162 15.20 -15.03 -61.91
C THR A 162 16.56 -15.50 -62.42
N ILE A 163 16.59 -16.07 -63.61
CA ILE A 163 17.80 -16.49 -64.30
C ILE A 163 18.16 -15.39 -65.29
N LEU A 164 19.38 -14.90 -65.19
CA LEU A 164 19.88 -13.76 -65.95
C LEU A 164 21.10 -14.18 -66.76
N ARG A 165 21.26 -13.61 -67.95
CA ARG A 165 22.49 -13.68 -68.74
C ARG A 165 23.22 -12.36 -68.61
N ARG A 166 24.50 -12.43 -68.26
CA ARG A 166 25.34 -11.25 -68.01
C ARG A 166 25.78 -10.62 -69.35
N THR A 167 25.76 -9.29 -69.43
CA THR A 167 26.26 -8.53 -70.60
C THR A 167 27.54 -7.80 -70.19
N GLY A 168 28.70 -8.33 -70.59
CA GLY A 168 30.03 -7.79 -70.26
C GLY A 168 30.70 -8.47 -69.05
N GLY A 169 31.93 -8.97 -69.26
CA GLY A 169 32.65 -9.89 -68.37
C GLY A 169 33.41 -9.24 -67.22
N THR A 170 32.70 -8.78 -66.18
CA THR A 170 33.29 -8.48 -64.86
C THR A 170 32.47 -9.15 -63.76
N ASP A 171 33.10 -9.66 -62.69
CA ASP A 171 32.45 -10.49 -61.67
C ASP A 171 31.49 -9.76 -60.71
N ASP A 172 31.37 -8.42 -60.81
CA ASP A 172 30.54 -7.60 -59.93
C ASP A 172 29.44 -6.84 -60.71
N TYR A 173 28.17 -7.07 -60.34
CA TYR A 173 26.98 -6.50 -60.99
C TYR A 173 26.13 -5.71 -59.98
N PRO A 174 25.48 -4.60 -60.40
CA PRO A 174 24.65 -3.83 -59.49
C PRO A 174 23.45 -4.65 -59.04
N ALA A 175 23.14 -4.64 -57.74
CA ALA A 175 22.00 -5.35 -57.18
C ALA A 175 20.68 -4.96 -57.88
N PRO A 176 19.75 -5.91 -58.05
CA PRO A 176 18.49 -5.66 -58.74
C PRO A 176 17.64 -4.65 -57.95
N ARG A 177 16.97 -3.76 -58.68
CA ARG A 177 16.10 -2.73 -58.09
C ARG A 177 14.65 -3.02 -58.44
N LEU A 178 13.80 -3.11 -57.43
CA LEU A 178 12.36 -3.19 -57.64
C LEU A 178 11.79 -1.77 -57.69
N GLU A 179 11.24 -1.39 -58.84
CA GLU A 179 10.54 -0.14 -59.04
C GLU A 179 9.03 -0.36 -59.06
N GLY A 180 8.30 0.61 -58.53
CA GLY A 180 6.85 0.58 -58.48
C GLY A 180 6.31 1.68 -57.57
N ARG A 181 5.05 2.04 -57.76
CA ARG A 181 4.37 3.03 -56.91
C ARG A 181 3.05 2.46 -56.43
N LEU A 182 2.72 2.73 -55.17
CA LEU A 182 1.44 2.39 -54.57
C LEU A 182 0.64 3.68 -54.30
N LYS A 183 -0.68 3.63 -54.44
CA LYS A 183 -1.58 4.69 -53.94
C LYS A 183 -1.43 4.77 -52.43
N ASN A 184 -1.06 5.94 -51.93
CA ASN A 184 -0.85 6.21 -50.50
C ASN A 184 0.17 5.26 -49.82
N GLY A 185 1.10 4.72 -50.60
CA GLY A 185 2.07 3.74 -50.15
C GLY A 185 3.44 3.92 -50.81
N ARG A 186 4.38 3.05 -50.46
CA ARG A 186 5.73 3.04 -51.06
C ARG A 186 6.26 1.63 -51.24
N VAL A 187 7.07 1.47 -52.27
CA VAL A 187 7.94 0.31 -52.48
C VAL A 187 9.31 0.66 -51.91
N HIS A 188 9.92 -0.25 -51.15
CA HIS A 188 11.24 -0.01 -50.56
C HIS A 188 12.02 -1.30 -50.34
N GLU A 189 13.34 -1.17 -50.28
CA GLU A 189 14.25 -2.27 -49.97
C GLU A 189 14.26 -2.53 -48.45
N ASN A 190 13.99 -3.78 -48.05
CA ASN A 190 14.02 -4.21 -46.67
C ASN A 190 15.45 -4.49 -46.22
N ARG A 191 16.08 -3.47 -45.62
CA ARG A 191 17.34 -3.60 -44.88
C ARG A 191 17.02 -3.79 -43.39
N SER A 192 17.70 -4.74 -42.72
CA SER A 192 17.51 -4.93 -41.27
C SER A 192 17.93 -3.66 -40.52
N ARG A 193 16.96 -2.87 -40.04
CA ARG A 193 17.24 -1.75 -39.14
C ARG A 193 17.48 -2.32 -37.74
N THR A 194 18.73 -2.33 -37.29
CA THR A 194 19.11 -2.71 -35.92
C THR A 194 19.04 -1.55 -34.92
N ARG A 195 18.71 -0.33 -35.38
CA ARG A 195 18.65 0.86 -34.52
C ARG A 195 17.21 1.22 -34.15
N PRO A 196 16.93 1.52 -32.86
CA PRO A 196 15.61 1.98 -32.42
C PRO A 196 15.26 3.30 -33.10
N SER A 197 13.97 3.52 -33.36
CA SER A 197 13.51 4.77 -33.98
C SER A 197 13.76 5.95 -33.03
N PRO A 198 14.14 7.14 -33.53
CA PRO A 198 14.36 8.31 -32.67
C PRO A 198 13.09 8.69 -31.88
N TRP A 199 11.92 8.45 -32.47
CA TRP A 199 10.62 8.63 -31.81
C TRP A 199 10.37 7.62 -30.69
N GLY A 200 10.77 6.36 -30.87
CA GLY A 200 10.69 5.34 -29.81
C GLY A 200 11.61 5.67 -28.64
N VAL A 201 12.83 6.16 -28.90
CA VAL A 201 13.73 6.64 -27.85
C VAL A 201 13.13 7.84 -27.10
N ALA A 202 12.56 8.81 -27.82
CA ALA A 202 11.91 9.97 -27.20
C ALA A 202 10.72 9.58 -26.31
N LEU A 203 9.89 8.62 -26.75
CA LEU A 203 8.76 8.12 -25.96
C LEU A 203 9.24 7.40 -24.69
N ILE A 204 10.29 6.58 -24.78
CA ILE A 204 10.88 5.91 -23.60
C ILE A 204 11.40 6.95 -22.60
N LEU A 205 12.16 7.95 -23.07
CA LEU A 205 12.68 9.01 -22.20
C LEU A 205 11.55 9.80 -21.54
N PHE A 206 10.47 10.09 -22.27
CA PHE A 206 9.27 10.72 -21.71
C PHE A 206 8.64 9.88 -20.60
N LEU A 207 8.41 8.58 -20.84
CA LEU A 207 7.84 7.68 -19.83
C LEU A 207 8.72 7.56 -18.58
N VAL A 208 10.04 7.45 -18.75
CA VAL A 208 11.00 7.44 -17.64
C VAL A 208 10.91 8.75 -16.84
N SER A 209 10.78 9.90 -17.51
CA SER A 209 10.63 11.19 -16.83
C SER A 209 9.34 11.27 -16.01
N VAL A 210 8.22 10.75 -16.53
CA VAL A 210 6.95 10.68 -15.79
C VAL A 210 7.08 9.81 -14.56
N ILE A 211 7.71 8.63 -14.68
CA ILE A 211 7.95 7.74 -13.53
C ILE A 211 8.82 8.42 -12.47
N ALA A 212 9.90 9.09 -12.88
CA ALA A 212 10.79 9.81 -11.98
C ALA A 212 10.07 10.95 -11.25
N VAL A 213 9.23 11.71 -11.95
CA VAL A 213 8.38 12.75 -11.35
C VAL A 213 7.41 12.14 -10.33
N GLN A 214 6.70 11.06 -10.69
CA GLN A 214 5.75 10.41 -9.78
C GLN A 214 6.44 9.81 -8.55
N LEU A 215 7.60 9.19 -8.71
CA LEU A 215 8.39 8.68 -7.58
C LEU A 215 8.85 9.81 -6.67
N THR A 216 9.29 10.94 -7.24
CA THR A 216 9.69 12.13 -6.47
C THR A 216 8.51 12.65 -5.66
N ILE A 217 7.35 12.81 -6.28
CA ILE A 217 6.11 13.23 -5.60
C ILE A 217 5.76 12.25 -4.47
N ALA A 218 5.80 10.95 -4.72
CA ALA A 218 5.45 9.93 -3.72
C ALA A 218 6.39 9.92 -2.50
N VAL A 219 7.66 10.33 -2.67
CA VAL A 219 8.66 10.37 -1.60
C VAL A 219 8.69 11.73 -0.89
N THR A 220 8.39 12.83 -1.59
CA THR A 220 8.46 14.19 -1.04
C THR A 220 7.14 14.70 -0.49
N GLN A 221 6.00 14.16 -0.93
CA GLN A 221 4.73 14.52 -0.33
C GLN A 221 4.64 13.92 1.07
N PRO A 222 4.43 14.73 2.12
CA PRO A 222 4.08 14.19 3.43
C PRO A 222 2.83 13.33 3.24
N ARG A 223 2.83 12.12 3.82
CA ARG A 223 1.62 11.29 3.87
C ARG A 223 0.51 12.17 4.39
N ALA A 224 -0.57 12.32 3.62
CA ALA A 224 -1.72 13.10 4.05
C ALA A 224 -2.07 12.68 5.47
N ALA A 225 -2.05 13.64 6.39
CA ALA A 225 -2.42 13.35 7.77
C ALA A 225 -3.82 12.74 7.76
N PRO A 226 -4.12 11.75 8.63
CA PRO A 226 -5.47 11.20 8.73
C PRO A 226 -6.48 12.34 8.89
N LEU A 227 -7.71 12.11 8.45
CA LEU A 227 -8.81 13.09 8.44
C LEU A 227 -9.09 13.77 9.80
N ASP A 228 -8.54 13.26 10.91
CA ASP A 228 -8.69 13.80 12.26
C ASP A 228 -7.40 14.46 12.79
N CYS A 229 -6.50 14.91 11.92
CA CYS A 229 -5.30 15.60 12.36
C CYS A 229 -5.56 17.07 12.69
N ALA A 230 -5.32 17.43 13.94
CA ALA A 230 -5.42 18.81 14.42
C ALA A 230 -4.10 19.26 15.07
N SER A 231 -3.78 20.54 14.87
CA SER A 231 -2.61 21.20 15.46
C SER A 231 -2.91 21.86 16.80
N GLY A 232 -1.88 22.15 17.58
CA GLY A 232 -1.96 22.95 18.80
C GLY A 232 -1.41 22.24 20.01
N ARG A 233 -1.67 22.78 21.20
CA ARG A 233 -1.23 22.20 22.47
C ARG A 233 -2.41 21.69 23.28
N LEU A 234 -2.33 20.47 23.80
CA LEU A 234 -3.33 19.87 24.68
C LEU A 234 -2.70 19.40 25.99
N THR A 235 -3.30 19.81 27.12
CA THR A 235 -2.89 19.31 28.44
C THR A 235 -3.75 18.10 28.85
N LEU A 236 -3.11 17.02 29.26
CA LEU A 236 -3.73 15.79 29.76
C LEU A 236 -3.46 15.68 31.25
N THR A 237 -4.52 15.53 32.06
CA THR A 237 -4.41 15.45 33.53
C THR A 237 -5.32 14.38 34.12
N GLY A 238 -5.20 14.12 35.41
CA GLY A 238 -6.10 13.23 36.16
C GLY A 238 -5.45 11.91 36.55
N SER A 239 -6.18 10.82 36.28
CA SER A 239 -5.86 9.47 36.73
C SER A 239 -4.41 9.05 36.40
N THR A 240 -3.71 8.55 37.43
CA THR A 240 -2.39 7.92 37.27
C THR A 240 -2.48 6.47 36.78
N ALA A 241 -3.66 5.88 36.87
CA ALA A 241 -3.99 4.55 36.41
C ALA A 241 -4.09 4.48 34.89
N LEU A 242 -4.75 5.48 34.29
CA LEU A 242 -4.85 5.66 32.84
C LEU A 242 -3.61 6.29 32.21
N ALA A 243 -2.75 6.95 33.00
CA ALA A 243 -1.62 7.72 32.50
C ALA A 243 -0.77 6.98 31.46
N PRO A 244 -0.35 5.71 31.66
CA PRO A 244 0.46 5.01 30.65
C PRO A 244 -0.24 4.87 29.30
N ALA A 245 -1.55 4.55 29.30
CA ALA A 245 -2.31 4.36 28.08
C ALA A 245 -2.54 5.68 27.34
N ILE A 246 -2.88 6.74 28.09
CA ILE A 246 -3.15 8.06 27.54
C ILE A 246 -1.87 8.73 27.00
N GLN A 247 -0.73 8.57 27.69
CA GLN A 247 0.57 9.03 27.20
C GLN A 247 0.98 8.28 25.94
N ALA A 248 0.84 6.95 25.91
CA ALA A 248 1.13 6.16 24.72
C ALA A 248 0.26 6.59 23.52
N ALA A 249 -1.02 6.86 23.76
CA ALA A 249 -1.93 7.35 22.74
C ALA A 249 -1.55 8.76 22.24
N ALA A 250 -1.18 9.67 23.14
CA ALA A 250 -0.68 11.00 22.78
C ALA A 250 0.58 10.92 21.91
N THR A 251 1.58 10.13 22.34
CA THR A 251 2.82 9.91 21.56
C THR A 251 2.54 9.27 20.20
N ALA A 252 1.59 8.35 20.11
CA ALA A 252 1.20 7.75 18.84
C ALA A 252 0.48 8.76 17.93
N TYR A 253 -0.35 9.65 18.51
CA TYR A 253 -0.99 10.73 17.78
C TYR A 253 0.04 11.73 17.24
N GLU A 254 1.01 12.19 18.04
CA GLU A 254 2.09 13.11 17.63
C GLU A 254 2.91 12.59 16.44
N LYS A 255 3.16 11.27 16.39
CA LYS A 255 3.86 10.65 15.25
C LYS A 255 3.11 10.78 13.93
N VAL A 256 1.79 10.82 14.00
CA VAL A 256 0.91 10.89 12.84
C VAL A 256 0.49 12.34 12.55
N CYS A 257 0.52 13.19 13.58
CA CYS A 257 0.14 14.59 13.59
C CYS A 257 1.27 15.45 14.18
N PRO A 258 2.28 15.81 13.37
CA PRO A 258 3.50 16.45 13.87
C PRO A 258 3.28 17.86 14.44
N ASP A 259 2.17 18.52 14.10
CA ASP A 259 1.82 19.86 14.62
C ASP A 259 1.00 19.81 15.92
N ALA A 260 0.78 18.62 16.48
CA ALA A 260 0.16 18.42 17.79
C ALA A 260 1.23 18.29 18.88
N ASP A 261 0.97 18.93 20.02
CA ASP A 261 1.86 18.96 21.19
C ASP A 261 1.07 18.61 22.44
N PHE A 262 1.53 17.62 23.21
CA PHE A 262 0.85 17.17 24.42
C PHE A 262 1.69 17.42 25.67
N THR A 263 1.05 17.93 26.71
CA THR A 263 1.63 18.03 28.06
C THR A 263 0.86 17.15 29.01
N ALA A 264 1.55 16.37 29.84
CA ALA A 264 0.94 15.41 30.76
C ALA A 264 1.22 15.77 32.23
N ASP A 265 0.17 15.83 33.05
CA ASP A 265 0.23 16.05 34.50
C ASP A 265 -0.81 15.16 35.23
N PHE A 266 -0.44 13.90 35.47
CA PHE A 266 -1.33 12.93 36.13
C PHE A 266 -1.05 12.86 37.63
N ARG A 267 -2.00 13.35 38.43
CA ARG A 267 -1.89 13.45 39.91
C ARG A 267 -3.06 12.79 40.65
N GLY A 268 -3.88 12.01 39.95
CA GLY A 268 -5.09 11.37 40.45
C GLY A 268 -6.34 12.02 39.86
N SER A 269 -7.41 11.21 39.72
CA SER A 269 -8.66 11.59 39.07
C SER A 269 -9.24 12.90 39.61
N GLU A 270 -9.39 12.99 40.93
CA GLU A 270 -10.00 14.15 41.59
C GLU A 270 -9.19 15.43 41.37
N VAL A 271 -7.86 15.34 41.45
CA VAL A 271 -6.96 16.49 41.19
C VAL A 271 -7.07 16.94 39.73
N GLY A 272 -7.20 16.01 38.78
CA GLY A 272 -7.41 16.33 37.37
C GLY A 272 -8.75 17.01 37.11
N LEU A 273 -9.84 16.50 37.71
CA LEU A 273 -11.17 17.11 37.61
C LEU A 273 -11.18 18.52 38.19
N GLN A 274 -10.56 18.73 39.36
CA GLN A 274 -10.40 20.04 39.97
C GLN A 274 -9.62 21.00 39.07
N THR A 275 -8.50 20.53 38.50
CA THR A 275 -7.63 21.32 37.62
C THR A 275 -8.39 21.76 36.36
N LEU A 276 -9.10 20.82 35.71
CA LEU A 276 -9.92 21.12 34.54
C LEU A 276 -11.07 22.07 34.87
N ASN A 277 -11.75 21.86 36.00
CA ASN A 277 -12.84 22.72 36.43
C ASN A 277 -12.36 24.15 36.72
N ALA A 278 -11.22 24.30 37.40
CA ALA A 278 -10.62 25.60 37.67
C ALA A 278 -10.19 26.31 36.37
N ALA A 279 -9.53 25.59 35.46
CA ALA A 279 -9.09 26.13 34.18
C ALA A 279 -10.27 26.64 33.33
N GLY A 280 -11.34 25.84 33.22
CA GLY A 280 -12.53 26.24 32.46
C GLY A 280 -13.34 27.35 33.13
N SER A 281 -13.36 27.41 34.46
CA SER A 281 -14.03 28.51 35.19
C SER A 281 -13.28 29.84 35.06
N ALA A 282 -11.96 29.80 34.84
CA ALA A 282 -11.13 30.97 34.61
C ALA A 282 -11.11 31.42 33.13
N ALA A 283 -11.58 30.58 32.20
CA ALA A 283 -11.58 30.89 30.78
C ALA A 283 -12.62 31.97 30.42
N ALA A 284 -12.27 32.85 29.49
CA ALA A 284 -13.19 33.86 28.96
C ALA A 284 -14.44 33.19 28.37
N ASP A 285 -15.61 33.76 28.65
CA ASP A 285 -16.93 33.25 28.24
C ASP A 285 -17.18 31.77 28.59
N ASN A 286 -16.46 31.23 29.59
CA ASN A 286 -16.55 29.83 30.00
C ASN A 286 -16.19 28.83 28.88
N ALA A 287 -15.31 29.22 27.97
CA ALA A 287 -14.86 28.37 26.88
C ALA A 287 -14.16 27.10 27.38
N SER A 288 -14.27 26.00 26.62
CA SER A 288 -13.50 24.79 26.90
C SER A 288 -12.00 25.07 26.78
N PRO A 289 -11.19 24.90 27.84
CA PRO A 289 -9.76 25.01 27.73
C PRO A 289 -9.22 23.84 26.88
N ALA A 290 -8.01 23.99 26.35
CA ALA A 290 -7.27 22.90 25.69
C ALA A 290 -6.71 21.93 26.75
N MET A 291 -7.62 21.27 27.47
CA MET A 291 -7.32 20.33 28.55
C MET A 291 -8.35 19.20 28.59
N VAL A 292 -7.86 17.98 28.84
CA VAL A 292 -8.67 16.79 29.12
C VAL A 292 -8.26 16.23 30.47
N ALA A 293 -9.24 15.96 31.33
CA ALA A 293 -9.03 15.22 32.57
C ALA A 293 -9.54 13.79 32.41
N VAL A 294 -8.70 12.79 32.69
CA VAL A 294 -9.10 11.38 32.68
C VAL A 294 -9.32 10.85 34.10
N SER A 295 -10.26 9.92 34.28
CA SER A 295 -10.70 9.47 35.61
C SER A 295 -11.17 8.02 35.63
N ASP A 296 -10.72 7.29 36.66
CA ASP A 296 -11.16 5.91 37.01
C ASP A 296 -12.54 5.88 37.67
N GLY A 297 -13.52 6.46 36.99
CA GLY A 297 -14.90 6.54 37.45
C GLY A 297 -15.56 7.90 37.22
N GLU A 298 -16.82 7.95 37.62
CA GLU A 298 -17.65 9.15 37.50
C GLU A 298 -17.16 10.30 38.36
N LYS A 299 -17.31 11.51 37.83
CA LYS A 299 -17.10 12.75 38.60
C LYS A 299 -18.15 12.86 39.70
N GLY A 300 -17.80 13.50 40.81
CA GLY A 300 -18.79 13.92 41.80
C GLY A 300 -19.71 15.06 41.30
N ASP A 301 -20.75 15.35 42.08
CA ASP A 301 -21.73 16.42 41.79
C ASP A 301 -21.14 17.84 41.78
N GLY A 302 -19.96 18.02 42.38
CA GLY A 302 -19.25 19.31 42.44
C GLY A 302 -18.74 19.84 41.10
N TYR A 303 -18.93 19.08 40.01
CA TYR A 303 -18.39 19.37 38.68
C TYR A 303 -19.48 19.45 37.60
N PRO A 304 -20.48 20.35 37.70
CA PRO A 304 -21.63 20.36 36.81
C PRO A 304 -21.30 20.70 35.35
N ARG A 305 -20.17 21.38 35.08
CA ARG A 305 -19.74 21.75 33.72
C ARG A 305 -18.75 20.78 33.08
N LEU A 306 -18.31 19.76 33.81
CA LEU A 306 -17.44 18.74 33.25
C LEU A 306 -18.30 17.70 32.52
N LEU A 307 -18.13 17.59 31.21
CA LEU A 307 -18.89 16.67 30.39
C LEU A 307 -18.17 15.32 30.32
N PRO A 308 -18.78 14.21 30.78
CA PRO A 308 -18.20 12.88 30.70
C PRO A 308 -18.20 12.36 29.27
N ARG A 309 -17.09 11.76 28.85
CA ARG A 309 -17.02 10.87 27.68
C ARG A 309 -16.48 9.53 28.14
N PRO A 310 -17.29 8.46 28.12
CA PRO A 310 -16.79 7.11 28.36
C PRO A 310 -15.71 6.75 27.35
N VAL A 311 -14.58 6.24 27.82
CA VAL A 311 -13.44 5.87 26.98
C VAL A 311 -13.25 4.36 26.99
N ALA A 312 -13.23 3.76 28.17
CA ALA A 312 -12.96 2.34 28.31
C ALA A 312 -13.64 1.72 29.54
N PHE A 313 -13.81 0.41 29.51
CA PHE A 313 -14.12 -0.44 30.64
C PHE A 313 -12.81 -1.01 31.18
N SER A 314 -12.56 -0.80 32.46
CA SER A 314 -11.30 -1.20 33.09
C SER A 314 -11.55 -2.17 34.24
N LEU A 315 -10.73 -3.22 34.23
CA LEU A 315 -10.66 -4.21 35.29
C LEU A 315 -9.57 -3.80 36.28
N PHE A 316 -9.86 -3.96 37.56
CA PHE A 316 -8.89 -3.79 38.63
C PHE A 316 -8.68 -5.14 39.33
N THR A 317 -7.57 -5.26 40.04
CA THR A 317 -7.23 -6.46 40.80
C THR A 317 -6.63 -6.09 42.14
N LEU A 318 -6.87 -6.95 43.13
CA LEU A 318 -6.05 -6.96 44.33
C LEU A 318 -4.72 -7.65 44.01
N VAL A 319 -3.66 -7.16 44.64
CA VAL A 319 -2.31 -7.71 44.55
C VAL A 319 -1.77 -7.93 45.96
N VAL A 320 -1.09 -9.05 46.16
CA VAL A 320 -0.38 -9.34 47.40
C VAL A 320 1.06 -9.66 47.13
N HIS A 321 1.92 -9.44 48.13
CA HIS A 321 3.27 -9.95 48.09
C HIS A 321 3.24 -11.49 47.98
N PRO A 322 4.07 -12.15 47.14
CA PRO A 322 4.03 -13.60 46.98
C PRO A 322 4.20 -14.39 48.28
N ASP A 323 4.92 -13.81 49.25
CA ASP A 323 5.11 -14.45 50.56
C ASP A 323 3.86 -14.58 51.43
N THR A 324 2.75 -13.89 51.12
CA THR A 324 1.50 -14.09 51.86
C THR A 324 0.99 -15.51 51.72
N GLY A 325 1.27 -16.19 50.60
CA GLY A 325 0.76 -17.53 50.29
C GLY A 325 -0.73 -17.55 49.93
N VAL A 326 -1.36 -16.39 49.73
CA VAL A 326 -2.79 -16.26 49.43
C VAL A 326 -2.96 -15.79 47.98
N ALA A 327 -3.82 -16.46 47.22
CA ALA A 327 -4.12 -16.13 45.83
C ALA A 327 -5.63 -15.96 45.55
N ASP A 328 -6.46 -16.05 46.58
CA ASP A 328 -7.92 -15.96 46.49
C ASP A 328 -8.46 -15.41 47.80
N LEU A 329 -9.34 -14.42 47.70
CA LEU A 329 -9.99 -13.81 48.85
C LEU A 329 -11.49 -13.70 48.57
N SER A 330 -12.31 -14.02 49.56
CA SER A 330 -13.73 -13.67 49.49
C SER A 330 -13.92 -12.18 49.70
N ARG A 331 -15.01 -11.61 49.19
CA ARG A 331 -15.38 -10.21 49.49
C ARG A 331 -15.44 -9.91 50.98
N ALA A 332 -15.95 -10.85 51.77
CA ALA A 332 -15.99 -10.72 53.23
C ALA A 332 -14.58 -10.64 53.84
N ASN A 333 -13.63 -11.46 53.37
CA ASN A 333 -12.24 -11.42 53.85
C ASN A 333 -11.54 -10.12 53.44
N ILE A 334 -11.82 -9.60 52.24
CA ILE A 334 -11.28 -8.31 51.79
C ILE A 334 -11.74 -7.19 52.73
N ARG A 335 -13.03 -7.15 53.07
CA ARG A 335 -13.57 -6.18 54.04
C ARG A 335 -12.92 -6.33 55.41
N ALA A 336 -12.86 -7.56 55.93
CA ALA A 336 -12.26 -7.84 57.22
C ALA A 336 -10.77 -7.43 57.31
N LEU A 337 -10.01 -7.62 56.23
CA LEU A 337 -8.63 -7.11 56.12
C LEU A 337 -8.58 -5.58 56.20
N TYR A 338 -9.41 -4.89 55.41
CA TYR A 338 -9.42 -3.42 55.32
C TYR A 338 -10.03 -2.71 56.54
N GLU A 339 -10.95 -3.37 57.23
CA GLU A 339 -11.49 -2.97 58.54
C GLU A 339 -10.49 -3.25 59.69
N GLY A 340 -9.55 -4.18 59.47
CA GLY A 340 -8.53 -4.55 60.44
C GLY A 340 -8.95 -5.60 61.45
N SER A 341 -10.06 -6.32 61.21
CA SER A 341 -10.45 -7.48 62.00
C SER A 341 -9.59 -8.71 61.68
N ILE A 342 -9.03 -8.78 60.47
CA ILE A 342 -7.95 -9.71 60.10
C ILE A 342 -6.64 -8.93 60.05
N THR A 343 -5.65 -9.40 60.79
CA THR A 343 -4.36 -8.71 60.96
C THR A 343 -3.16 -9.57 60.57
N ASN A 344 -3.36 -10.87 60.38
CA ASN A 344 -2.32 -11.82 59.98
C ASN A 344 -2.82 -12.74 58.85
N TRP A 345 -1.94 -13.02 57.89
CA TRP A 345 -2.27 -13.88 56.74
C TRP A 345 -2.56 -15.34 57.11
N SER A 346 -2.05 -15.83 58.25
CA SER A 346 -2.35 -17.17 58.76
C SER A 346 -3.82 -17.38 59.09
N GLU A 347 -4.56 -16.30 59.40
CA GLU A 347 -6.02 -16.33 59.61
C GLU A 347 -6.79 -16.66 58.31
N LEU A 348 -6.13 -16.51 57.16
CA LEU A 348 -6.66 -16.77 55.83
C LEU A 348 -5.99 -17.97 55.14
N GLY A 349 -5.30 -18.82 55.92
CA GLY A 349 -4.56 -19.98 55.41
C GLY A 349 -3.25 -19.63 54.69
N GLY A 350 -2.79 -18.39 54.81
CA GLY A 350 -1.49 -17.92 54.34
C GLY A 350 -0.36 -18.21 55.32
N ARG A 351 0.79 -17.57 55.08
CA ARG A 351 1.95 -17.64 56.00
C ARG A 351 1.71 -16.79 57.25
N ASP A 352 2.41 -17.11 58.34
CA ASP A 352 2.42 -16.27 59.54
C ASP A 352 3.17 -14.95 59.27
N LEU A 353 2.43 -13.98 58.74
CA LEU A 353 2.93 -12.67 58.35
C LEU A 353 1.88 -11.61 58.73
N PRO A 354 2.30 -10.47 59.31
CA PRO A 354 1.38 -9.37 59.55
C PRO A 354 0.89 -8.78 58.22
N VAL A 355 -0.39 -8.40 58.20
CA VAL A 355 -1.02 -7.71 57.08
C VAL A 355 -0.52 -6.27 57.01
N ARG A 356 -0.09 -5.84 55.83
CA ARG A 356 0.32 -4.47 55.52
C ARG A 356 -0.49 -3.95 54.34
N ILE A 357 -1.37 -2.99 54.58
CA ILE A 357 -2.25 -2.44 53.56
C ILE A 357 -1.57 -1.24 52.91
N VAL A 358 -1.46 -1.30 51.59
CA VAL A 358 -0.94 -0.26 50.72
C VAL A 358 -2.11 0.29 49.90
N GLY A 359 -2.69 1.39 50.38
CA GLY A 359 -3.79 2.09 49.74
C GLY A 359 -3.33 3.23 48.83
N ARG A 360 -4.32 3.95 48.31
CA ARG A 360 -4.14 5.20 47.56
C ARG A 360 -4.69 6.39 48.33
N ASN A 361 -4.20 7.59 48.04
CA ASN A 361 -4.74 8.82 48.61
C ASN A 361 -6.21 9.04 48.20
N ARG A 362 -6.94 9.87 48.98
CA ARG A 362 -8.37 10.16 48.77
C ARG A 362 -8.73 10.67 47.35
N GLY A 363 -7.80 11.28 46.63
CA GLY A 363 -8.02 11.78 45.26
C GLY A 363 -7.88 10.74 44.14
N SER A 364 -7.72 9.45 44.47
CA SER A 364 -7.57 8.36 43.51
C SER A 364 -8.93 7.81 43.08
N GLY A 365 -9.19 7.78 41.77
CA GLY A 365 -10.35 7.07 41.21
C GLY A 365 -10.30 5.56 41.48
N THR A 366 -9.11 4.95 41.36
CA THR A 366 -8.89 3.55 41.76
C THR A 366 -9.35 3.26 43.20
N ARG A 367 -9.05 4.15 44.16
CA ARG A 367 -9.53 4.01 45.56
C ARG A 367 -11.04 4.09 45.64
N GLN A 368 -11.63 5.10 45.03
CA GLN A 368 -13.07 5.28 45.05
C GLN A 368 -13.78 4.06 44.45
N THR A 369 -13.26 3.53 43.35
CA THR A 369 -13.73 2.29 42.74
C THR A 369 -13.60 1.10 43.70
N PHE A 370 -12.45 0.95 44.35
CA PHE A 370 -12.21 -0.11 45.33
C PHE A 370 -13.21 -0.05 46.50
N GLU A 371 -13.39 1.13 47.10
CA GLU A 371 -14.32 1.36 48.22
C GLU A 371 -15.77 1.06 47.79
N ASN A 372 -16.19 1.57 46.63
CA ASN A 372 -17.55 1.36 46.12
C ASN A 372 -17.83 -0.10 45.78
N GLN A 373 -16.92 -0.78 45.08
CA GLN A 373 -17.18 -2.13 44.53
C GLN A 373 -16.89 -3.26 45.52
N LEU A 374 -15.92 -3.09 46.43
CA LEU A 374 -15.49 -4.16 47.34
C LEU A 374 -15.86 -3.90 48.80
N LEU A 375 -15.98 -2.64 49.22
CA LEU A 375 -16.29 -2.28 50.60
C LEU A 375 -17.73 -1.79 50.80
N ASP A 376 -18.64 -2.00 49.83
CA ASP A 376 -20.04 -1.51 49.89
C ASP A 376 -20.15 0.01 50.15
N GLY A 377 -19.20 0.79 49.65
CA GLY A 377 -19.11 2.24 49.88
C GLY A 377 -18.65 2.61 51.29
N ALA A 378 -18.26 1.63 52.12
CA ALA A 378 -17.69 1.89 53.43
C ALA A 378 -16.30 2.54 53.30
N TRP A 379 -16.04 3.50 54.18
CA TRP A 379 -14.80 4.25 54.21
C TRP A 379 -13.62 3.39 54.68
N HIS A 380 -12.52 3.37 53.92
CA HIS A 380 -11.28 2.75 54.38
C HIS A 380 -10.60 3.62 55.46
N PRO A 381 -10.27 3.08 56.65
CA PRO A 381 -9.59 3.84 57.70
C PRO A 381 -8.33 4.56 57.20
N ASP A 382 -8.09 5.76 57.72
CA ASP A 382 -6.93 6.56 57.33
C ASP A 382 -5.59 5.83 57.58
N ALA A 383 -4.57 6.24 56.82
CA ALA A 383 -3.21 5.74 56.98
C ALA A 383 -2.71 5.94 58.41
N ASN A 384 -2.10 4.90 58.97
CA ASN A 384 -1.45 4.93 60.28
C ASN A 384 0.09 4.79 60.18
N SER A 385 0.62 4.71 58.96
CA SER A 385 2.03 4.51 58.66
C SER A 385 2.46 5.29 57.41
N THR A 386 3.61 5.94 57.47
CA THR A 386 4.22 6.63 56.32
C THR A 386 5.19 5.71 55.55
N ASP A 387 5.91 4.84 56.27
CA ASP A 387 6.93 3.93 55.73
C ASP A 387 6.39 2.57 55.27
N CYS A 388 5.10 2.30 55.49
CA CYS A 388 4.42 1.02 55.26
C CYS A 388 4.95 -0.17 56.07
N ARG A 389 5.79 0.06 57.07
CA ARG A 389 6.40 -0.99 57.89
C ARG A 389 5.99 -0.91 59.34
N THR A 390 5.92 0.30 59.88
CA THR A 390 5.65 0.57 61.29
C THR A 390 4.49 1.55 61.45
N ILE A 391 3.65 1.29 62.45
CA ILE A 391 2.58 2.22 62.82
C ILE A 391 3.24 3.45 63.47
N GLY A 392 3.02 4.63 62.89
CA GLY A 392 3.61 5.89 63.36
C GLY A 392 2.89 6.48 64.59
N ASN A 393 1.65 6.05 64.86
CA ASN A 393 0.88 6.45 66.04
C ASN A 393 0.74 5.28 67.02
N PRO A 394 1.38 5.31 68.20
CA PRO A 394 1.32 4.23 69.19
C PRO A 394 -0.10 3.90 69.70
N ALA A 395 -1.05 4.84 69.57
CA ALA A 395 -2.44 4.63 69.97
C ALA A 395 -3.28 3.93 68.88
N ALA A 396 -2.77 3.78 67.66
CA ALA A 396 -3.47 3.11 66.58
C ALA A 396 -3.31 1.58 66.68
N SER A 397 -4.41 0.86 66.58
CA SER A 397 -4.46 -0.61 66.52
C SER A 397 -4.81 -1.11 65.12
N GLY A 398 -4.65 -2.43 64.92
CA GLY A 398 -4.92 -3.11 63.65
C GLY A 398 -3.69 -3.18 62.74
N PRO A 399 -3.88 -3.49 61.44
CA PRO A 399 -2.78 -3.66 60.51
C PRO A 399 -2.08 -2.35 60.18
N VAL A 400 -0.87 -2.44 59.66
CA VAL A 400 -0.16 -1.29 59.07
C VAL A 400 -0.95 -0.83 57.85
N ARG A 401 -1.25 0.47 57.76
CA ARG A 401 -1.95 1.11 56.63
C ARG A 401 -1.15 2.31 56.18
N CYS A 402 -0.77 2.32 54.91
CA CYS A 402 -0.06 3.44 54.29
C CYS A 402 -0.68 3.77 52.93
N GLU A 403 -0.40 4.96 52.42
CA GLU A 403 -0.90 5.42 51.13
C GLU A 403 0.22 5.72 50.15
N ARG A 404 -0.07 5.54 48.85
CA ARG A 404 0.77 5.93 47.72
C ARG A 404 -0.01 6.80 46.74
N LEU A 405 0.69 7.63 45.98
CA LEU A 405 0.08 8.62 45.10
C LEU A 405 -0.27 8.02 43.73
N SER A 406 0.44 6.99 43.30
CA SER A 406 0.26 6.35 42.00
C SER A 406 0.08 4.83 42.07
N THR A 407 -0.53 4.25 41.03
CA THR A 407 -0.62 2.80 40.84
C THR A 407 0.76 2.14 40.84
N ALA A 408 1.74 2.75 40.16
CA ALA A 408 3.10 2.21 40.09
C ALA A 408 3.77 2.10 41.47
N GLU A 409 3.57 3.11 42.33
CA GLU A 409 4.08 3.10 43.70
C GLU A 409 3.40 2.04 44.57
N VAL A 410 2.08 1.81 44.42
CA VAL A 410 1.38 0.72 45.12
C VAL A 410 2.00 -0.62 44.73
N LEU A 411 2.08 -0.91 43.43
CA LEU A 411 2.62 -2.17 42.91
C LEU A 411 4.06 -2.40 43.38
N THR A 412 4.90 -1.36 43.33
CA THR A 412 6.29 -1.42 43.80
C THR A 412 6.39 -1.66 45.29
N THR A 413 5.54 -1.00 46.08
CA THR A 413 5.51 -1.15 47.54
C THR A 413 5.04 -2.54 47.94
N VAL A 414 4.01 -3.07 47.28
CA VAL A 414 3.51 -4.43 47.52
C VAL A 414 4.58 -5.47 47.18
N ALA A 415 5.29 -5.31 46.06
CA ALA A 415 6.38 -6.20 45.67
C ALA A 415 7.56 -6.19 46.64
N ALA A 416 7.81 -5.07 47.34
CA ALA A 416 8.97 -4.91 48.21
C ALA A 416 8.72 -5.31 49.68
N LEU A 417 7.47 -5.51 50.09
CA LEU A 417 7.09 -5.68 51.48
C LEU A 417 6.37 -7.01 51.69
N PRO A 418 7.00 -8.00 52.38
CA PRO A 418 6.31 -9.21 52.80
C PRO A 418 5.02 -8.89 53.55
N GLY A 419 3.96 -9.66 53.35
CA GLY A 419 2.67 -9.39 53.99
C GLY A 419 1.87 -8.23 53.41
N ALA A 420 2.35 -7.56 52.36
CA ALA A 420 1.64 -6.43 51.77
C ALA A 420 0.47 -6.85 50.89
N LEU A 421 -0.59 -6.04 50.94
CA LEU A 421 -1.81 -6.08 50.12
C LEU A 421 -2.05 -4.69 49.54
N GLY A 422 -2.39 -4.62 48.26
CA GLY A 422 -2.83 -3.40 47.60
C GLY A 422 -3.76 -3.72 46.43
N TYR A 423 -4.09 -2.70 45.66
CA TYR A 423 -4.92 -2.83 44.47
C TYR A 423 -4.36 -1.97 43.33
N ALA A 424 -4.63 -2.40 42.11
CA ALA A 424 -4.17 -1.74 40.89
C ALA A 424 -5.05 -2.10 39.70
N GLU A 425 -4.90 -1.36 38.61
CA GLU A 425 -5.44 -1.69 37.30
C GLU A 425 -4.83 -3.00 36.80
N LEU A 426 -5.66 -3.86 36.21
CA LEU A 426 -5.24 -5.18 35.77
C LEU A 426 -4.09 -5.09 34.76
N GLY A 427 -4.18 -4.16 33.80
CA GLY A 427 -3.14 -3.95 32.79
C GLY A 427 -1.77 -3.56 33.35
N ALA A 428 -1.74 -2.90 34.51
CA ALA A 428 -0.48 -2.56 35.21
C ALA A 428 0.04 -3.72 36.07
N ALA A 429 -0.85 -4.56 36.61
CA ALA A 429 -0.50 -5.68 37.48
C ALA A 429 -0.05 -6.94 36.70
N VAL A 430 -0.72 -7.29 35.61
CA VAL A 430 -0.47 -8.53 34.82
C VAL A 430 0.99 -8.68 34.32
N PRO A 431 1.68 -7.62 33.87
CA PRO A 431 3.07 -7.73 33.43
C PRO A 431 4.04 -8.05 34.57
N ARG A 432 3.63 -7.84 35.83
CA ARG A 432 4.48 -8.07 36.99
C ARG A 432 4.62 -9.56 37.31
N ARG A 433 5.76 -9.91 37.90
CA ARG A 433 6.10 -11.28 38.33
C ARG A 433 6.48 -11.36 39.82
N ASP A 434 6.58 -10.19 40.45
CA ASP A 434 6.98 -9.98 41.84
C ASP A 434 5.78 -9.68 42.76
N VAL A 435 4.56 -9.78 42.24
CA VAL A 435 3.31 -9.73 43.00
C VAL A 435 2.41 -10.89 42.58
N THR A 436 1.51 -11.30 43.47
CA THR A 436 0.46 -12.29 43.17
C THR A 436 -0.86 -11.57 42.97
N LEU A 437 -1.50 -11.79 41.81
CA LEU A 437 -2.85 -11.31 41.55
C LEU A 437 -3.85 -12.18 42.33
N VAL A 438 -4.77 -11.53 43.03
CA VAL A 438 -5.74 -12.20 43.91
C VAL A 438 -7.07 -12.37 43.18
N ARG A 439 -7.57 -13.61 43.15
CA ARG A 439 -8.96 -13.90 42.74
C ARG A 439 -9.94 -13.40 43.81
N ILE A 440 -11.12 -12.97 43.38
CA ILE A 440 -12.19 -12.51 44.26
C ILE A 440 -13.35 -13.49 44.17
N ASP A 441 -13.72 -14.09 45.30
CA ASP A 441 -14.74 -15.15 45.38
C ASP A 441 -14.46 -16.29 44.37
N GLY A 442 -13.19 -16.64 44.17
CA GLY A 442 -12.77 -17.68 43.22
C GLY A 442 -12.64 -17.21 41.75
N HIS A 443 -13.04 -15.99 41.42
CA HIS A 443 -13.01 -15.46 40.06
C HIS A 443 -11.77 -14.60 39.80
N ALA A 444 -11.11 -14.83 38.67
CA ALA A 444 -10.06 -13.95 38.16
C ALA A 444 -10.67 -12.68 37.55
N ALA A 445 -9.86 -11.61 37.55
CA ALA A 445 -10.16 -10.36 36.87
C ALA A 445 -10.13 -10.57 35.34
N GLU A 446 -11.27 -10.87 34.75
CA GLU A 446 -11.44 -11.11 33.32
C GLU A 446 -12.67 -10.38 32.81
N LEU A 447 -12.67 -9.99 31.53
CA LEU A 447 -13.80 -9.28 30.94
C LEU A 447 -15.10 -10.10 31.09
N ARG A 448 -15.03 -11.40 30.78
CA ARG A 448 -16.18 -12.29 30.83
C ARG A 448 -16.76 -12.41 32.25
N THR A 449 -15.92 -12.56 33.27
CA THR A 449 -16.39 -12.69 34.66
C THR A 449 -16.99 -11.38 35.16
N ALA A 450 -16.42 -10.24 34.77
CA ALA A 450 -16.95 -8.92 35.13
C ALA A 450 -18.28 -8.61 34.44
N THR A 451 -18.40 -8.86 33.13
CA THR A 451 -19.66 -8.60 32.39
C THR A 451 -20.78 -9.55 32.80
N HIS A 452 -20.47 -10.74 33.31
CA HIS A 452 -21.49 -11.64 33.88
C HIS A 452 -21.78 -11.38 35.37
N GLY A 453 -21.14 -10.37 35.98
CA GLY A 453 -21.37 -9.96 37.38
C GLY A 453 -20.68 -10.84 38.42
N ALA A 454 -19.86 -11.80 38.01
CA ALA A 454 -19.13 -12.69 38.91
C ALA A 454 -17.88 -12.04 39.52
N TYR A 455 -17.23 -11.13 38.77
CA TYR A 455 -16.08 -10.36 39.26
C TYR A 455 -16.46 -8.88 39.46
N PRO A 456 -16.43 -8.36 40.70
CA PRO A 456 -17.02 -7.06 41.02
C PRO A 456 -16.08 -5.86 40.81
N PHE A 457 -14.76 -6.07 40.71
CA PHE A 457 -13.80 -4.96 40.78
C PHE A 457 -13.46 -4.39 39.40
N TRP A 458 -14.36 -3.56 38.88
CA TRP A 458 -14.23 -2.88 37.59
C TRP A 458 -14.88 -1.50 37.64
N ASN A 459 -14.54 -0.63 36.68
CA ASN A 459 -15.21 0.65 36.49
C ASN A 459 -15.13 1.12 35.03
N THR A 460 -15.93 2.13 34.71
CA THR A 460 -15.81 2.90 33.48
C THR A 460 -14.77 4.00 33.66
N GLU A 461 -13.88 4.09 32.69
CA GLU A 461 -12.88 5.13 32.52
C GLU A 461 -13.46 6.27 31.68
N PHE A 462 -13.33 7.50 32.17
CA PHE A 462 -13.89 8.68 31.53
C PHE A 462 -12.81 9.68 31.14
N ALA A 463 -13.01 10.33 29.99
CA ALA A 463 -12.36 11.58 29.64
C ALA A 463 -13.36 12.73 29.80
N TYR A 464 -12.96 13.76 30.53
CA TYR A 464 -13.76 14.96 30.78
C TYR A 464 -13.21 16.15 30.02
N THR A 465 -14.11 16.96 29.47
CA THR A 465 -13.83 18.34 29.04
C THR A 465 -14.71 19.31 29.80
N TYR A 466 -14.33 20.58 29.76
CA TYR A 466 -15.15 21.65 30.30
C TYR A 466 -16.10 22.18 29.22
N GLY A 467 -17.38 21.81 29.28
CA GLY A 467 -18.28 22.01 28.15
C GLY A 467 -17.80 21.28 26.89
N ASP A 468 -18.33 21.69 25.74
CA ASP A 468 -17.97 21.10 24.45
C ASP A 468 -16.75 21.81 23.84
N PRO A 469 -15.70 21.06 23.46
CA PRO A 469 -14.59 21.62 22.70
C PRO A 469 -15.04 21.94 21.26
N ALA A 470 -14.39 22.92 20.63
CA ALA A 470 -14.61 23.19 19.21
C ALA A 470 -14.31 21.93 18.37
N ALA A 471 -15.15 21.64 17.37
CA ALA A 471 -15.10 20.38 16.61
C ALA A 471 -13.76 20.11 15.90
N GLU A 472 -13.08 21.19 15.48
CA GLU A 472 -11.78 21.19 14.79
C GLU A 472 -10.58 21.31 15.76
N SER A 473 -10.83 21.35 17.08
CA SER A 473 -9.75 21.48 18.07
C SER A 473 -8.96 20.19 18.21
N LEU A 474 -7.70 20.31 18.67
CA LEU A 474 -6.89 19.17 19.08
C LEU A 474 -7.59 18.35 20.19
N THR A 475 -8.32 19.00 21.11
CA THR A 475 -9.12 18.31 22.13
C THR A 475 -10.16 17.37 21.51
N ALA A 476 -10.99 17.87 20.59
CA ALA A 476 -12.03 17.07 19.95
C ALA A 476 -11.42 15.94 19.10
N SER A 477 -10.37 16.25 18.34
CA SER A 477 -9.68 15.31 17.46
C SER A 477 -8.98 14.20 18.24
N PHE A 478 -8.31 14.52 19.35
CA PHE A 478 -7.67 13.53 20.22
C PHE A 478 -8.70 12.61 20.91
N LEU A 479 -9.84 13.16 21.35
CA LEU A 479 -10.92 12.35 21.93
C LEU A 479 -11.55 11.40 20.90
N ARG A 480 -11.74 11.84 19.64
CA ARG A 480 -12.13 10.95 18.54
C ARG A 480 -11.07 9.88 18.31
N TYR A 481 -9.79 10.27 18.20
CA TYR A 481 -8.69 9.32 18.03
C TYR A 481 -8.66 8.23 19.11
N LEU A 482 -8.85 8.61 20.38
CA LEU A 482 -8.92 7.69 21.52
C LEU A 482 -10.07 6.70 21.43
N THR A 483 -11.23 7.12 20.89
CA THR A 483 -12.49 6.35 20.94
C THR A 483 -12.91 5.73 19.61
N THR A 484 -12.32 6.12 18.48
CA THR A 484 -12.76 5.66 17.15
C THR A 484 -11.62 5.27 16.21
N GLN A 485 -10.35 5.48 16.59
CA GLN A 485 -9.19 5.17 15.76
C GLN A 485 -8.16 4.27 16.47
N LEU A 486 -6.88 4.39 16.11
CA LEU A 486 -5.75 3.63 16.67
C LEU A 486 -5.61 3.81 18.19
N GLY A 487 -6.10 4.93 18.75
CA GLY A 487 -6.10 5.13 20.19
C GLY A 487 -6.83 4.02 20.96
N ARG A 488 -7.89 3.42 20.37
CA ARG A 488 -8.59 2.27 20.96
C ARG A 488 -7.69 1.04 21.12
N ASP A 489 -6.86 0.76 20.12
CA ASP A 489 -5.95 -0.38 20.17
C ASP A 489 -4.89 -0.19 21.25
N ILE A 490 -4.45 1.06 21.46
CA ILE A 490 -3.52 1.42 22.52
C ILE A 490 -4.20 1.25 23.89
N LEU A 491 -5.43 1.74 24.08
CA LEU A 491 -6.19 1.50 25.31
C LEU A 491 -6.28 0.01 25.63
N ARG A 492 -6.60 -0.82 24.63
CA ARG A 492 -6.70 -2.27 24.74
C ARG A 492 -5.36 -2.92 25.13
N ALA A 493 -4.27 -2.49 24.51
CA ALA A 493 -2.92 -2.99 24.82
C ALA A 493 -2.50 -2.69 26.27
N HIS A 494 -3.06 -1.64 26.86
CA HIS A 494 -2.87 -1.28 28.28
C HIS A 494 -3.93 -1.88 29.22
N GLY A 495 -4.78 -2.80 28.74
CA GLY A 495 -5.78 -3.50 29.56
C GLY A 495 -7.09 -2.74 29.78
N ASN A 496 -7.31 -1.64 29.05
CA ASN A 496 -8.55 -0.86 29.10
C ASN A 496 -9.37 -1.17 27.84
N ILE A 497 -10.58 -1.69 28.00
CA ILE A 497 -11.36 -2.22 26.88
C ILE A 497 -12.24 -1.09 26.33
N PRO A 498 -12.09 -0.67 25.06
CA PRO A 498 -12.92 0.39 24.50
C PRO A 498 -14.41 0.13 24.69
N CYS A 499 -15.16 1.15 25.11
CA CYS A 499 -16.55 0.98 25.51
C CYS A 499 -17.49 0.51 24.39
N ASP A 500 -17.19 0.84 23.14
CA ASP A 500 -17.91 0.43 21.95
C ASP A 500 -17.64 -1.03 21.53
N GLU A 501 -16.63 -1.66 22.12
CA GLU A 501 -16.27 -3.07 21.89
C GLU A 501 -16.92 -4.03 22.91
N LEU A 502 -17.62 -3.51 23.92
CA LEU A 502 -18.35 -4.33 24.87
C LEU A 502 -19.58 -4.96 24.21
N ASP A 503 -19.87 -6.22 24.54
CA ASP A 503 -21.13 -6.90 24.14
C ASP A 503 -22.38 -6.11 24.56
N ASN A 504 -22.29 -5.37 25.69
CA ASN A 504 -23.30 -4.43 26.14
C ASN A 504 -22.68 -3.06 26.46
N PRO A 505 -22.60 -2.15 25.47
CA PRO A 505 -22.00 -0.82 25.64
C PRO A 505 -22.71 0.07 26.66
N VAL A 506 -23.96 -0.24 27.05
CA VAL A 506 -24.70 0.53 28.08
C VAL A 506 -23.99 0.45 29.43
N ARG A 507 -23.22 -0.61 29.69
CA ARG A 507 -22.43 -0.74 30.92
C ARG A 507 -21.32 0.29 31.07
N CYS A 508 -20.91 0.90 29.97
CA CYS A 508 -19.93 1.98 29.94
C CYS A 508 -20.57 3.37 30.07
N ARG A 509 -21.89 3.49 30.12
CA ARG A 509 -22.53 4.81 30.25
C ARG A 509 -22.52 5.25 31.72
N PRO A 510 -22.46 6.57 31.98
CA PRO A 510 -22.70 7.06 33.32
C PRO A 510 -24.05 6.55 33.84
N THR A 511 -24.12 6.15 35.10
CA THR A 511 -25.38 5.90 35.78
C THR A 511 -26.08 7.24 35.99
N GLY A 512 -27.08 7.52 35.15
CA GLY A 512 -27.89 8.75 35.19
C GLY A 512 -28.93 8.76 36.30
#